data_AF-A0A9D5HMC3-F1
#
_entry.id   AF-A0A9D5HMC3-F1
#
_cell.length_a   1.000
_cell.length_b   1.000
_cell.length_c   1.000
_cell.angle_alpha   90.00
_cell.angle_beta   90.00
_cell.angle_gamma   90.00
#
_symmetry.space_group_name_H-M   'P 1'
#
loop_
_entity.id
_entity.type
_entity.pdbx_description
1 polymer ?
#
loop_
_entity_poly.entity_id
_entity_poly.type
_entity_poly.pdbx_seq_one_letter_code
_entity_poly.pdbx_strand_id
1 'polypeptide(L)'
;MAIFRIPPSIILKSYSRSLSTIVDPELLLRLSTVLYQQQHAPDSKLHSHLRSLPLPLPISHELVLQLCSRFPLSWRPLHRFLLFSQLPPSSFSHSPTTFARTLSVFGASKNIDLLWSSFTGAVLARSDLLTASSLLTVVRFLAESREITKCVRVFDSIIGPHFKPLYSIETLNLVVESLSDRKLVREAKDLVSKLRTSIPPDGDTYGLLIIGFCRIGDLVTASKLWNRAVEQGLEPGVDAYEEMIVTLFKINQIEDALRMFAALRARRFLDARADSYRAVIQWMCKQQGRVRHAYMVFDEMLKRGLWLETDNQTLAALVYGLVVRKS
;
A
#
# COMPACT_ATOMS: atom_id res chain seq x y z
N MET A 1 15.00 -49.87 -14.16
CA MET A 1 14.92 -50.71 -12.95
C MET A 1 16.23 -50.57 -12.18
N ALA A 2 16.29 -49.60 -11.26
CA ALA A 2 17.38 -49.43 -10.28
C ALA A 2 16.82 -48.55 -9.16
N ILE A 3 16.43 -49.21 -8.06
CA ILE A 3 15.83 -48.64 -6.86
C ILE A 3 16.99 -48.27 -5.93
N PHE A 4 17.27 -46.98 -5.74
CA PHE A 4 18.14 -46.53 -4.65
C PHE A 4 17.34 -46.53 -3.34
N ARG A 5 17.59 -47.54 -2.51
CA ARG A 5 17.14 -47.60 -1.11
C ARG A 5 18.04 -46.69 -0.26
N ILE A 6 17.45 -45.67 0.37
CA ILE A 6 18.10 -44.88 1.43
C ILE A 6 17.82 -45.59 2.78
N PRO A 7 18.81 -45.77 3.68
CA PRO A 7 18.62 -46.45 4.96
C PRO A 7 17.84 -45.58 5.99
N PRO A 8 17.01 -46.19 6.86
CA PRO A 8 16.13 -45.47 7.78
C PRO A 8 16.82 -45.14 9.12
N SER A 9 17.91 -44.37 9.09
CA SER A 9 18.61 -43.96 10.33
C SER A 9 19.00 -42.47 10.41
N ILE A 10 18.47 -41.62 9.53
CA ILE A 10 18.62 -40.15 9.63
C ILE A 10 17.23 -39.47 9.69
N ILE A 11 16.39 -39.88 10.64
CA ILE A 11 15.08 -39.23 10.89
C ILE A 11 14.94 -38.68 12.32
N LEU A 12 15.92 -38.84 13.21
CA LEU A 12 15.72 -38.47 14.63
C LEU A 12 16.68 -37.46 15.25
N LYS A 13 17.33 -36.57 14.47
CA LYS A 13 18.09 -35.44 15.05
C LYS A 13 18.05 -34.17 14.18
N SER A 14 16.88 -33.52 14.10
CA SER A 14 16.80 -32.07 13.87
C SER A 14 15.41 -31.45 14.14
N TYR A 15 14.53 -32.14 14.87
CA TYR A 15 13.32 -31.52 15.43
C TYR A 15 13.60 -30.92 16.81
N SER A 16 14.56 -30.00 16.86
CA SER A 16 14.59 -28.94 17.87
C SER A 16 14.16 -27.65 17.19
N ARG A 17 12.95 -27.65 16.62
CA ARG A 17 12.23 -26.41 16.30
C ARG A 17 11.77 -25.81 17.63
N SER A 18 12.22 -24.60 17.88
CA SER A 18 11.82 -23.72 18.98
C SER A 18 10.32 -23.80 19.31
N LEU A 19 9.99 -24.31 20.50
CA LEU A 19 8.64 -24.50 21.05
C LEU A 19 7.97 -23.20 21.53
N SER A 20 8.28 -22.03 20.95
CA SER A 20 7.85 -20.72 21.48
C SER A 20 6.79 -19.96 20.65
N THR A 21 6.23 -20.53 19.58
CA THR A 21 5.45 -19.74 18.59
C THR A 21 4.03 -20.23 18.31
N ILE A 22 3.56 -21.34 18.89
CA ILE A 22 2.21 -21.85 18.62
C ILE A 22 1.31 -21.53 19.81
N VAL A 23 0.43 -20.53 19.64
CA VAL A 23 -0.70 -20.31 20.56
C VAL A 23 -1.69 -21.45 20.35
N ASP A 24 -2.11 -22.08 21.44
CA ASP A 24 -3.12 -23.14 21.42
C ASP A 24 -4.43 -22.65 20.76
N PRO A 25 -4.89 -23.26 19.65
CA PRO A 25 -6.11 -22.84 18.96
C PRO A 25 -7.36 -22.90 19.83
N GLU A 26 -7.44 -23.85 20.77
CA GLU A 26 -8.59 -23.99 21.66
C GLU A 26 -8.64 -22.87 22.69
N LEU A 27 -7.49 -22.54 23.28
CA LEU A 27 -7.34 -21.36 24.14
C LEU A 27 -7.72 -20.08 23.38
N LEU A 28 -7.23 -19.89 22.16
CA LEU A 28 -7.53 -18.71 21.35
C LEU A 28 -9.04 -18.60 21.07
N LEU A 29 -9.71 -19.72 20.76
CA LEU A 29 -11.15 -19.75 20.55
C LEU A 29 -11.90 -19.35 21.82
N ARG A 30 -11.60 -20.00 22.97
CA ARG A 30 -12.23 -19.69 24.26
C ARG A 30 -12.01 -18.24 24.68
N LEU A 31 -10.79 -17.73 24.54
CA LEU A 31 -10.46 -16.34 24.79
C LEU A 31 -11.28 -15.40 23.91
N SER A 32 -11.34 -15.67 22.60
CA SER A 32 -12.11 -14.86 21.66
C SER A 32 -13.60 -14.86 22.02
N THR A 33 -14.17 -16.01 22.38
CA THR A 33 -15.57 -16.12 22.80
C THR A 33 -15.85 -15.32 24.06
N VAL A 34 -15.00 -15.43 25.08
CA VAL A 34 -15.13 -14.64 26.33
C VAL A 34 -15.06 -13.14 26.02
N LEU A 35 -14.07 -12.70 25.23
CA LEU A 35 -13.89 -11.30 24.89
C LEU A 35 -15.08 -10.74 24.11
N TYR A 36 -15.66 -11.51 23.18
CA TYR A 36 -16.83 -11.09 22.42
C TYR A 36 -18.10 -11.04 23.29
N GLN A 37 -18.37 -12.07 24.09
CA GLN A 37 -19.57 -12.15 24.93
C GLN A 37 -19.55 -11.12 26.07
N GLN A 38 -18.39 -10.85 26.66
CA GLN A 38 -18.24 -9.93 27.79
C GLN A 38 -17.78 -8.52 27.37
N GLN A 39 -17.87 -8.16 26.08
CA GLN A 39 -17.35 -6.88 25.58
C GLN A 39 -18.06 -5.63 26.16
N HIS A 40 -19.28 -5.79 26.70
CA HIS A 40 -20.06 -4.74 27.37
C HIS A 40 -20.19 -4.95 28.88
N ALA A 41 -19.61 -6.03 29.42
CA ALA A 41 -19.68 -6.31 30.85
C ALA A 41 -18.76 -5.37 31.65
N PRO A 42 -19.00 -5.16 32.96
CA PRO A 42 -18.06 -4.48 33.84
C PRO A 42 -16.69 -5.13 33.83
N ASP A 43 -15.64 -4.34 34.03
CA ASP A 43 -14.24 -4.80 34.01
C ASP A 43 -13.98 -5.92 35.03
N SER A 44 -14.59 -5.84 36.22
CA SER A 44 -14.50 -6.88 37.25
C SER A 44 -14.95 -8.25 36.73
N LYS A 45 -16.08 -8.29 36.01
CA LYS A 45 -16.63 -9.53 35.44
C LYS A 45 -15.75 -10.05 34.31
N LEU A 46 -15.31 -9.19 33.38
CA LEU A 46 -14.42 -9.60 32.30
C LEU A 46 -13.09 -10.13 32.85
N HIS A 47 -12.45 -9.41 33.77
CA HIS A 47 -11.16 -9.79 34.35
C HIS A 47 -11.25 -11.13 35.11
N SER A 48 -12.37 -11.41 35.77
CA SER A 48 -12.60 -12.71 36.41
C SER A 48 -12.59 -13.85 35.39
N HIS A 49 -13.26 -13.69 34.24
CA HIS A 49 -13.23 -14.70 33.17
C HIS A 49 -11.86 -14.80 32.50
N LEU A 50 -11.13 -13.69 32.32
CA LEU A 50 -9.80 -13.72 31.72
C LEU A 50 -8.78 -14.41 32.63
N ARG A 51 -8.87 -14.21 33.95
CA ARG A 51 -7.98 -14.87 34.93
C ARG A 51 -8.26 -16.36 35.11
N SER A 52 -9.46 -16.84 34.77
CA SER A 52 -9.77 -18.27 34.81
C SER A 52 -9.29 -19.03 33.57
N LEU A 53 -8.90 -18.33 32.51
CA LEU A 53 -8.28 -18.92 31.33
C LEU A 53 -6.80 -19.20 31.59
N PRO A 54 -6.23 -20.30 31.05
CA PRO A 54 -4.81 -20.62 31.17
C PRO A 54 -3.99 -19.77 30.19
N LEU A 55 -4.03 -18.44 30.36
CA LEU A 55 -3.29 -17.50 29.50
C LEU A 55 -1.78 -17.60 29.75
N PRO A 56 -0.94 -17.52 28.70
CA PRO A 56 0.49 -17.42 28.87
C PRO A 56 0.84 -16.12 29.60
N LEU A 57 1.68 -16.20 30.62
CA LEU A 57 2.21 -15.06 31.35
C LEU A 57 3.75 -15.04 31.22
N PRO A 58 4.35 -13.95 30.71
CA PRO A 58 3.70 -12.74 30.20
C PRO A 58 2.91 -12.99 28.89
N ILE A 59 1.91 -12.14 28.61
CA ILE A 59 1.15 -12.19 27.35
C ILE A 59 2.11 -11.97 26.17
N SER A 60 2.05 -12.85 25.17
CA SER A 60 2.92 -12.79 24.01
C SER A 60 2.40 -11.84 22.93
N HIS A 61 3.32 -11.25 22.15
CA HIS A 61 2.96 -10.46 20.97
C HIS A 61 2.18 -11.28 19.94
N GLU A 62 2.50 -12.57 19.79
CA GLU A 62 1.82 -13.48 18.86
C GLU A 62 0.33 -13.63 19.22
N LEU A 63 0.00 -13.80 20.52
CA LEU A 63 -1.39 -13.87 20.96
C LEU A 63 -2.16 -12.58 20.60
N VAL A 64 -1.54 -11.41 20.79
CA VAL A 64 -2.15 -10.12 20.42
C VAL A 64 -2.37 -10.00 18.91
N LEU A 65 -1.40 -10.43 18.09
CA LEU A 65 -1.54 -10.42 16.62
C LEU A 65 -2.64 -11.36 16.13
N GLN A 66 -2.78 -12.53 16.76
CA GLN A 66 -3.87 -13.47 16.46
C GLN A 66 -5.23 -12.91 16.87
N LEU A 67 -5.33 -12.24 18.03
CA LEU A 67 -6.55 -11.54 18.43
C LEU A 67 -6.92 -10.41 17.47
N CYS A 68 -5.95 -9.62 17.00
CA CYS A 68 -6.20 -8.61 15.97
C CYS A 68 -6.76 -9.24 14.69
N SER A 69 -6.32 -10.45 14.34
CA SER A 69 -6.79 -11.18 13.16
C SER A 69 -8.16 -11.84 13.38
N ARG A 70 -8.53 -12.17 14.63
CA ARG A 70 -9.88 -12.65 15.00
C ARG A 70 -10.92 -11.53 15.07
N PHE A 71 -10.49 -10.31 15.40
CA PHE A 71 -11.36 -9.15 15.53
C PHE A 71 -11.01 -8.02 14.54
N PRO A 72 -10.93 -8.28 13.22
CA PRO A 72 -10.44 -7.28 12.26
C PRO A 72 -11.32 -6.03 12.19
N LEU A 73 -12.62 -6.16 12.50
CA LEU A 73 -13.62 -5.09 12.45
C LEU A 73 -14.26 -4.78 13.82
N SER A 74 -13.72 -5.34 14.91
CA SER A 74 -14.32 -5.22 16.25
C SER A 74 -13.29 -4.75 17.26
N TRP A 75 -13.19 -3.43 17.45
CA TRP A 75 -12.20 -2.85 18.35
C TRP A 75 -12.41 -3.19 19.83
N ARG A 76 -13.66 -3.31 20.29
CA ARG A 76 -13.99 -3.34 21.72
C ARG A 76 -13.47 -4.60 22.44
N PRO A 77 -13.65 -5.83 21.91
CA PRO A 77 -13.03 -7.02 22.47
C PRO A 77 -11.51 -6.91 22.59
N LEU A 78 -10.85 -6.46 21.50
CA LEU A 78 -9.39 -6.30 21.45
C LEU A 78 -8.89 -5.24 22.44
N HIS A 79 -9.48 -4.04 22.43
CA HIS A 79 -9.07 -2.94 23.28
C HIS A 79 -9.21 -3.28 24.77
N ARG A 80 -10.32 -3.93 25.15
CA ARG A 80 -10.52 -4.37 26.55
C ARG A 80 -9.49 -5.42 26.96
N PHE A 81 -9.14 -6.35 26.07
CA PHE A 81 -8.05 -7.31 26.33
C PHE A 81 -6.70 -6.60 26.50
N LEU A 82 -6.39 -5.61 25.65
CA LEU A 82 -5.15 -4.86 25.75
C LEU A 82 -5.03 -4.11 27.07
N LEU A 83 -6.10 -3.44 27.52
CA LEU A 83 -6.14 -2.80 28.83
C LEU A 83 -5.90 -3.80 29.97
N PHE A 84 -6.51 -4.98 29.91
CA PHE A 84 -6.25 -6.06 30.87
C PHE A 84 -4.79 -6.54 30.82
N SER A 85 -4.22 -6.71 29.63
CA SER A 85 -2.87 -7.25 29.43
C SER A 85 -1.77 -6.34 29.98
N GLN A 86 -2.04 -5.03 30.07
CA GLN A 86 -1.12 -4.04 30.63
C GLN A 86 -1.08 -4.07 32.17
N LEU A 87 -2.05 -4.73 32.83
CA LEU A 87 -2.08 -4.87 34.28
C LEU A 87 -1.11 -5.96 34.76
N PRO A 88 -0.58 -5.87 35.99
CA PRO A 88 0.16 -6.96 36.62
C PRO A 88 -0.68 -8.24 36.72
N PRO A 89 -0.08 -9.45 36.54
CA PRO A 89 1.35 -9.73 36.43
C PRO A 89 1.91 -9.67 34.99
N SER A 90 1.09 -9.43 33.97
CA SER A 90 1.54 -9.50 32.57
C SER A 90 2.36 -8.28 32.15
N SER A 91 1.91 -7.07 32.52
CA SER A 91 2.58 -5.80 32.17
C SER A 91 2.94 -5.71 30.68
N PHE A 92 2.04 -6.13 29.79
CA PHE A 92 2.28 -6.19 28.35
C PHE A 92 2.60 -4.80 27.80
N SER A 93 3.67 -4.73 26.99
CA SER A 93 4.06 -3.52 26.26
C SER A 93 4.03 -3.83 24.77
N HIS A 94 3.51 -2.91 23.97
CA HIS A 94 3.48 -3.08 22.53
C HIS A 94 4.90 -3.13 21.93
N SER A 95 5.03 -3.92 20.88
CA SER A 95 6.05 -3.77 19.83
C SER A 95 5.50 -2.90 18.69
N PRO A 96 6.34 -2.34 17.80
CA PRO A 96 5.86 -1.57 16.65
C PRO A 96 4.86 -2.35 15.77
N THR A 97 5.08 -3.66 15.59
CA THR A 97 4.20 -4.52 14.79
C THR A 97 2.84 -4.73 15.44
N THR A 98 2.80 -5.05 16.74
CA THR A 98 1.53 -5.17 17.48
C THR A 98 0.77 -3.85 17.55
N PHE A 99 1.48 -2.74 17.69
CA PHE A 99 0.89 -1.41 17.74
C PHE A 99 0.25 -1.04 16.40
N ALA A 100 0.99 -1.16 15.28
CA ALA A 100 0.46 -0.90 13.94
C ALA A 100 -0.75 -1.78 13.61
N ARG A 101 -0.72 -3.07 14.01
CA ARG A 101 -1.85 -3.98 13.80
C ARG A 101 -3.07 -3.60 14.64
N THR A 102 -2.86 -3.16 15.88
CA THR A 102 -3.92 -2.66 16.78
C THR A 102 -4.57 -1.40 16.21
N LEU A 103 -3.77 -0.42 15.78
CA LEU A 103 -4.27 0.77 15.07
C LEU A 103 -5.08 0.37 13.84
N SER A 104 -4.64 -0.65 13.10
CA SER A 104 -5.36 -1.14 11.93
C SER A 104 -6.76 -1.66 12.27
N VAL A 105 -6.94 -2.33 13.41
CA VAL A 105 -8.26 -2.79 13.89
C VAL A 105 -9.14 -1.61 14.29
N PHE A 106 -8.58 -0.62 15.00
CA PHE A 106 -9.34 0.57 15.41
C PHE A 106 -9.87 1.34 14.21
N GLY A 107 -9.02 1.60 13.22
CA GLY A 107 -9.41 2.24 11.98
C GLY A 107 -10.42 1.41 11.16
N ALA A 108 -10.18 0.11 10.98
CA ALA A 108 -11.09 -0.75 10.21
C ALA A 108 -12.48 -0.90 10.85
N SER A 109 -12.55 -0.81 12.19
CA SER A 109 -13.82 -0.76 12.94
C SER A 109 -14.49 0.62 12.94
N LYS A 110 -13.92 1.60 12.22
CA LYS A 110 -14.36 3.01 12.14
C LYS A 110 -14.35 3.75 13.48
N ASN A 111 -13.61 3.27 14.48
CA ASN A 111 -13.42 3.99 15.73
C ASN A 111 -12.24 4.97 15.61
N ILE A 112 -12.49 6.09 14.92
CA ILE A 112 -11.47 7.08 14.59
C ILE A 112 -10.96 7.82 15.83
N ASP A 113 -11.79 8.00 16.86
CA ASP A 113 -11.37 8.66 18.10
C ASP A 113 -10.36 7.81 18.88
N LEU A 114 -10.59 6.50 18.97
CA LEU A 114 -9.66 5.58 19.61
C LEU A 114 -8.37 5.42 18.79
N LEU A 115 -8.48 5.36 17.46
CA LEU A 115 -7.32 5.36 16.56
C LEU A 115 -6.46 6.60 16.81
N TRP A 116 -7.09 7.78 16.83
CA TRP A 116 -6.43 9.06 17.00
C TRP A 116 -5.78 9.19 18.38
N SER A 117 -6.52 8.91 19.46
CA SER A 117 -6.00 9.02 20.83
C SER A 117 -4.83 8.06 21.07
N SER A 118 -4.89 6.84 20.53
CA SER A 118 -3.81 5.84 20.60
C SER A 118 -2.56 6.33 19.86
N PHE A 119 -2.73 6.86 18.65
CA PHE A 119 -1.63 7.43 17.88
C PHE A 119 -0.97 8.61 18.61
N THR A 120 -1.76 9.59 19.07
CA THR A 120 -1.22 10.75 19.78
C THR A 120 -0.56 10.38 21.10
N GLY A 121 -1.09 9.39 21.82
CA GLY A 121 -0.46 8.85 23.02
C GLY A 121 0.91 8.24 22.73
N ALA A 122 1.04 7.51 21.62
CA ALA A 122 2.33 6.97 21.18
C ALA A 122 3.32 8.07 20.76
N VAL A 123 2.86 9.13 20.07
CA VAL A 123 3.71 10.29 19.74
C VAL A 123 4.32 10.91 21.00
N LEU A 124 3.52 11.05 22.07
CA LEU A 124 3.96 11.70 23.31
C LEU A 124 4.83 10.82 24.21
N ALA A 125 4.53 9.53 24.30
CA ALA A 125 5.12 8.65 25.33
C ALA A 125 5.95 7.48 24.78
N ARG A 126 5.76 7.09 23.52
CA ARG A 126 6.29 5.85 22.93
C ARG A 126 6.63 6.01 21.45
N SER A 127 7.50 6.96 21.14
CA SER A 127 7.95 7.25 19.77
C SER A 127 8.63 6.04 19.11
N ASP A 128 9.18 5.12 19.91
CA ASP A 128 9.75 3.83 19.49
C ASP A 128 8.75 2.91 18.76
N LEU A 129 7.45 3.09 18.98
CA LEU A 129 6.39 2.30 18.34
C LEU A 129 5.99 2.82 16.96
N LEU A 130 6.37 4.04 16.62
CA LEU A 130 5.95 4.69 15.40
C LEU A 130 6.88 4.31 14.25
N THR A 131 6.28 3.82 13.16
CA THR A 131 6.95 3.41 11.94
C THR A 131 6.20 3.99 10.74
N ALA A 132 6.78 3.91 9.55
CA ALA A 132 6.08 4.24 8.31
C ALA A 132 4.76 3.46 8.18
N SER A 133 4.72 2.18 8.58
CA SER A 133 3.49 1.37 8.58
C SER A 133 2.42 1.94 9.53
N SER A 134 2.81 2.40 10.72
CA SER A 134 1.91 3.05 11.67
C SER A 134 1.31 4.32 11.07
N LEU A 135 2.14 5.17 10.44
CA LEU A 135 1.69 6.40 9.78
C LEU A 135 0.76 6.13 8.59
N LEU A 136 1.15 5.22 7.70
CA LEU A 136 0.32 4.80 6.56
C LEU A 136 -1.05 4.30 7.03
N THR A 137 -1.08 3.52 8.12
CA THR A 137 -2.32 3.00 8.70
C THR A 137 -3.21 4.13 9.20
N VAL A 138 -2.66 5.05 10.00
CA VAL A 138 -3.43 6.15 10.60
C VAL A 138 -3.91 7.13 9.53
N VAL A 139 -3.03 7.62 8.67
CA VAL A 139 -3.38 8.60 7.63
C VAL A 139 -4.41 8.02 6.66
N ARG A 140 -4.28 6.73 6.29
CA ARG A 140 -5.29 6.06 5.47
C ARG A 140 -6.69 6.14 6.08
N PHE A 141 -6.86 5.68 7.32
CA PHE A 141 -8.19 5.62 7.93
C PHE A 141 -8.77 7.01 8.24
N LEU A 142 -7.91 7.99 8.53
CA LEU A 142 -8.33 9.38 8.64
C LEU A 142 -8.80 9.94 7.28
N ALA A 143 -8.08 9.67 6.20
CA ALA A 143 -8.47 10.08 4.85
C ALA A 143 -9.79 9.41 4.41
N GLU A 144 -9.95 8.10 4.65
CA GLU A 144 -11.22 7.38 4.39
C GLU A 144 -12.41 7.99 5.15
N SER A 145 -12.15 8.56 6.32
CA SER A 145 -13.14 9.26 7.15
C SER A 145 -13.28 10.75 6.81
N ARG A 146 -12.59 11.24 5.77
CA ARG A 146 -12.53 12.63 5.32
C ARG A 146 -11.97 13.61 6.35
N GLU A 147 -11.15 13.12 7.27
CA GLU A 147 -10.54 13.87 8.37
C GLU A 147 -9.18 14.48 7.95
N ILE A 148 -9.15 15.23 6.84
CA ILE A 148 -7.90 15.76 6.26
C ILE A 148 -7.13 16.64 7.25
N THR A 149 -7.82 17.36 8.13
CA THR A 149 -7.18 18.16 9.19
C THR A 149 -6.41 17.28 10.17
N LYS A 150 -6.94 16.11 10.55
CA LYS A 150 -6.20 15.14 11.37
C LYS A 150 -5.03 14.54 10.60
N CYS A 151 -5.17 14.28 9.29
CA CYS A 151 -4.05 13.82 8.45
C CYS A 151 -2.87 14.82 8.45
N VAL A 152 -3.14 16.12 8.34
CA VAL A 152 -2.09 17.15 8.44
C VAL A 152 -1.46 17.15 9.84
N ARG A 153 -2.29 17.08 10.89
CA ARG A 153 -1.80 17.01 12.27
C ARG A 153 -0.93 15.79 12.57
N VAL A 154 -1.09 14.68 11.84
CA VAL A 154 -0.16 13.54 11.94
C VAL A 154 1.25 14.01 11.62
N PHE A 155 1.45 14.70 10.50
CA PHE A 155 2.75 15.21 10.08
C PHE A 155 3.28 16.30 11.00
N ASP A 156 2.41 17.22 11.47
CA ASP A 156 2.81 18.25 12.44
C ASP A 156 3.30 17.64 13.76
N SER A 157 2.66 16.54 14.19
CA SER A 157 2.98 15.86 15.45
C SER A 157 4.30 15.10 15.44
N ILE A 158 4.85 14.81 14.26
CA ILE A 158 6.11 14.09 14.08
C ILE A 158 7.24 15.01 13.63
N ILE A 159 7.13 16.33 13.85
CA ILE A 159 8.23 17.27 13.66
C ILE A 159 9.23 17.12 14.81
N GLY A 160 10.47 16.77 14.49
CA GLY A 160 11.57 16.74 15.46
C GLY A 160 12.65 15.71 15.14
N PRO A 161 13.81 15.78 15.83
CA PRO A 161 14.97 14.93 15.54
C PRO A 161 14.67 13.44 15.75
N HIS A 162 13.83 13.10 16.71
CA HIS A 162 13.44 11.70 17.00
C HIS A 162 12.56 11.08 15.89
N PHE A 163 11.90 11.90 15.09
CA PHE A 163 11.00 11.48 14.02
C PHE A 163 11.55 11.78 12.63
N LYS A 164 12.80 12.25 12.52
CA LYS A 164 13.46 12.54 11.25
C LYS A 164 13.31 11.44 10.17
N PRO A 165 13.39 10.12 10.45
CA PRO A 165 13.17 9.11 9.41
C PRO A 165 11.71 8.99 8.94
N LEU A 166 10.75 9.54 9.68
CA LEU A 166 9.31 9.50 9.38
C LEU A 166 8.80 10.83 8.80
N TYR A 167 9.40 11.95 9.19
CA TYR A 167 9.10 13.26 8.64
C TYR A 167 9.97 13.51 7.40
N SER A 168 9.53 12.97 6.27
CA SER A 168 10.28 13.05 5.01
C SER A 168 9.37 13.05 3.78
N ILE A 169 9.92 13.46 2.63
CA ILE A 169 9.22 13.42 1.35
C ILE A 169 8.92 11.98 0.91
N GLU A 170 9.81 11.04 1.22
CA GLU A 170 9.63 9.61 0.92
C GLU A 170 8.42 9.05 1.67
N THR A 171 8.24 9.43 2.94
CA THR A 171 7.06 9.01 3.72
C THR A 171 5.77 9.64 3.18
N LEU A 172 5.82 10.91 2.73
CA LEU A 172 4.69 11.54 2.05
C LEU A 172 4.34 10.81 0.75
N ASN A 173 5.34 10.45 -0.07
CA ASN A 173 5.15 9.71 -1.31
C ASN A 173 4.52 8.33 -1.05
N LEU A 174 4.99 7.58 -0.05
CA LEU A 174 4.35 6.31 0.37
C LEU A 174 2.88 6.49 0.78
N VAL A 175 2.56 7.60 1.48
CA VAL A 175 1.17 7.92 1.85
C VAL A 175 0.33 8.23 0.62
N VAL A 176 0.85 9.03 -0.32
CA VAL A 176 0.15 9.39 -1.56
C VAL A 176 -0.11 8.17 -2.43
N GLU A 177 0.87 7.27 -2.56
CA GLU A 177 0.73 5.99 -3.26
C GLU A 177 -0.36 5.12 -2.60
N SER A 178 -0.26 4.90 -1.29
CA SER A 178 -1.22 4.10 -0.51
C SER A 178 -2.65 4.63 -0.59
N LEU A 179 -2.85 5.95 -0.58
CA LEU A 179 -4.16 6.58 -0.75
C LEU A 179 -4.66 6.44 -2.20
N SER A 180 -3.79 6.65 -3.18
CA SER A 180 -4.12 6.55 -4.61
C SER A 180 -4.58 5.14 -4.99
N ASP A 181 -3.89 4.10 -4.53
CA ASP A 181 -4.25 2.69 -4.74
C ASP A 181 -5.63 2.33 -4.17
N ARG A 182 -6.10 3.10 -3.19
CA ARG A 182 -7.42 2.93 -2.55
C ARG A 182 -8.49 3.85 -3.13
N LYS A 183 -8.20 4.51 -4.26
CA LYS A 183 -9.09 5.47 -4.92
C LYS A 183 -9.38 6.74 -4.07
N LEU A 184 -8.47 7.08 -3.14
CA LEU A 184 -8.51 8.26 -2.29
C LEU A 184 -7.55 9.36 -2.78
N VAL A 185 -7.31 9.43 -4.10
CA VAL A 185 -6.36 10.38 -4.70
C VAL A 185 -6.78 11.85 -4.50
N ARG A 186 -8.08 12.12 -4.32
CA ARG A 186 -8.57 13.48 -4.03
C ARG A 186 -8.12 13.92 -2.64
N GLU A 187 -8.29 13.06 -1.66
CA GLU A 187 -7.82 13.24 -0.28
C GLU A 187 -6.29 13.34 -0.23
N ALA A 188 -5.58 12.53 -1.03
CA ALA A 188 -4.12 12.61 -1.16
C ALA A 188 -3.67 13.98 -1.71
N LYS A 189 -4.32 14.47 -2.76
CA LYS A 189 -4.04 15.81 -3.32
C LYS A 189 -4.29 16.91 -2.30
N ASP A 190 -5.39 16.84 -1.55
CA ASP A 190 -5.70 17.83 -0.52
C ASP A 190 -4.65 17.82 0.59
N LEU A 191 -4.21 16.64 1.03
CA LEU A 191 -3.14 16.48 2.00
C LEU A 191 -1.83 17.10 1.50
N VAL A 192 -1.39 16.76 0.28
CA VAL A 192 -0.18 17.32 -0.35
C VAL A 192 -0.27 18.85 -0.45
N SER A 193 -1.45 19.38 -0.80
CA SER A 193 -1.63 20.82 -0.91
C SER A 193 -1.46 21.55 0.44
N LYS A 194 -1.92 20.94 1.53
CA LYS A 194 -1.82 21.49 2.90
C LYS A 194 -0.42 21.34 3.49
N LEU A 195 0.31 20.30 3.12
CA LEU A 195 1.69 20.07 3.58
C LEU A 195 2.75 20.75 2.72
N ARG A 196 2.38 21.38 1.60
CA ARG A 196 3.33 21.94 0.62
C ARG A 196 4.40 22.87 1.21
N THR A 197 4.07 23.61 2.27
CA THR A 197 5.01 24.55 2.92
C THR A 197 5.99 23.85 3.86
N SER A 198 5.58 22.74 4.47
CA SER A 198 6.34 22.01 5.48
C SER A 198 7.11 20.83 4.88
N ILE A 199 6.55 20.18 3.86
CA ILE A 199 7.13 19.11 3.05
C ILE A 199 6.86 19.45 1.57
N PRO A 200 7.79 20.12 0.87
CA PRO A 200 7.62 20.47 -0.53
C PRO A 200 7.49 19.21 -1.41
N PRO A 201 6.43 19.08 -2.22
CA PRO A 201 6.25 17.93 -3.12
C PRO A 201 7.29 17.94 -4.24
N ASP A 202 7.77 16.76 -4.61
CA ASP A 202 8.74 16.55 -5.67
C ASP A 202 8.10 15.94 -6.94
N GLY A 203 8.93 15.63 -7.94
CA GLY A 203 8.49 15.00 -9.18
C GLY A 203 7.74 13.69 -8.96
N ASP A 204 8.18 12.88 -7.99
CA ASP A 204 7.55 11.62 -7.63
C ASP A 204 6.20 11.85 -6.95
N THR A 205 6.06 12.84 -6.06
CA THR A 205 4.77 13.20 -5.46
C THR A 205 3.74 13.55 -6.54
N TYR A 206 4.13 14.40 -7.50
CA TYR A 206 3.24 14.76 -8.61
C TYR A 206 2.96 13.56 -9.51
N GLY A 207 3.96 12.73 -9.79
CA GLY A 207 3.81 11.50 -10.56
C GLY A 207 2.77 10.56 -9.98
N LEU A 208 2.85 10.28 -8.67
CA LEU A 208 1.89 9.44 -7.96
C LEU A 208 0.46 10.01 -8.00
N LEU A 209 0.30 11.32 -7.81
CA LEU A 209 -1.02 11.95 -7.93
C LEU A 209 -1.57 11.85 -9.37
N ILE A 210 -0.74 12.09 -10.38
CA ILE A 210 -1.12 11.99 -11.81
C ILE A 210 -1.61 10.57 -12.10
N ILE A 211 -0.83 9.55 -11.72
CA ILE A 211 -1.20 8.14 -11.88
C ILE A 211 -2.55 7.86 -11.21
N GLY A 212 -2.71 8.30 -9.95
CA GLY A 212 -3.96 8.13 -9.21
C GLY A 212 -5.17 8.76 -9.91
N PHE A 213 -5.03 9.98 -10.44
CA PHE A 213 -6.11 10.66 -11.17
C PHE A 213 -6.43 10.01 -12.51
N CYS A 214 -5.41 9.54 -13.25
CA CYS A 214 -5.61 8.73 -14.47
C CYS A 214 -6.40 7.46 -14.18
N ARG A 215 -6.05 6.72 -13.12
CA ARG A 215 -6.71 5.46 -12.74
C ARG A 215 -8.18 5.62 -12.35
N ILE A 216 -8.58 6.79 -11.84
CA ILE A 216 -10.00 7.10 -11.58
C ILE A 216 -10.70 7.80 -12.76
N GLY A 217 -10.01 7.98 -13.89
CA GLY A 217 -10.55 8.57 -15.12
C GLY A 217 -10.63 10.10 -15.14
N ASP A 218 -10.09 10.80 -14.14
CA ASP A 218 -10.07 12.28 -14.08
C ASP A 218 -8.79 12.83 -14.72
N LEU A 219 -8.74 12.74 -16.05
CA LEU A 219 -7.62 13.26 -16.84
C LEU A 219 -7.50 14.79 -16.78
N VAL A 220 -8.59 15.51 -16.53
CA VAL A 220 -8.54 16.97 -16.40
C VAL A 220 -7.68 17.37 -15.22
N THR A 221 -7.86 16.72 -14.07
CA THR A 221 -7.02 16.98 -12.89
C THR A 221 -5.60 16.46 -13.10
N ALA A 222 -5.43 15.29 -13.73
CA ALA A 222 -4.11 14.74 -14.05
C ALA A 222 -3.28 15.70 -14.94
N SER A 223 -3.85 16.22 -16.02
CA SER A 223 -3.18 17.19 -16.91
C SER A 223 -2.86 18.52 -16.20
N LYS A 224 -3.74 18.99 -15.30
CA LYS A 224 -3.45 20.19 -14.48
C LYS A 224 -2.26 19.97 -13.56
N LEU A 225 -2.17 18.80 -12.92
CA LEU A 225 -1.03 18.44 -12.07
C LEU A 225 0.26 18.30 -12.89
N TRP A 226 0.17 17.72 -14.10
CA TRP A 226 1.26 17.63 -15.04
C TRP A 226 1.85 19.01 -15.38
N ASN A 227 1.00 19.93 -15.85
CA ASN A 227 1.45 21.28 -16.21
C ASN A 227 2.05 22.01 -15.01
N ARG A 228 1.43 21.87 -13.83
CA ARG A 228 1.93 22.46 -12.60
C ARG A 228 3.30 21.92 -12.18
N ALA A 229 3.58 20.64 -12.41
CA ALA A 229 4.90 20.07 -12.16
C ALA A 229 5.94 20.69 -13.11
N VAL A 230 5.62 20.74 -14.42
CA VAL A 230 6.50 21.33 -15.45
C VAL A 230 6.77 22.82 -15.16
N GLU A 231 5.75 23.60 -14.79
CA GLU A 231 5.90 25.01 -14.39
C GLU A 231 6.81 25.21 -13.18
N GLN A 232 6.88 24.22 -12.29
CA GLN A 232 7.79 24.22 -11.13
C GLN A 232 9.18 23.68 -11.45
N GLY A 233 9.45 23.33 -12.71
CA GLY A 233 10.69 22.65 -13.11
C GLY A 233 10.82 21.23 -12.57
N LEU A 234 9.71 20.64 -12.13
CA LEU A 234 9.64 19.27 -11.63
C LEU A 234 9.27 18.32 -12.75
N GLU A 235 9.89 17.16 -12.72
CA GLU A 235 9.71 16.12 -13.73
C GLU A 235 8.96 14.94 -13.13
N PRO A 236 7.71 14.69 -13.54
CA PRO A 236 7.01 13.48 -13.16
C PRO A 236 7.80 12.24 -13.61
N GLY A 237 7.83 11.21 -12.76
CA GLY A 237 8.51 9.95 -13.07
C GLY A 237 7.93 9.22 -14.29
N VAL A 238 8.68 8.22 -14.75
CA VAL A 238 8.36 7.39 -15.94
C VAL A 238 6.94 6.82 -15.86
N ASP A 239 6.56 6.27 -14.71
CA ASP A 239 5.26 5.65 -14.49
C ASP A 239 4.08 6.61 -14.77
N ALA A 240 4.26 7.92 -14.52
CA ALA A 240 3.25 8.92 -14.81
C ALA A 240 3.10 9.19 -16.32
N TYR A 241 4.21 9.16 -17.08
CA TYR A 241 4.14 9.22 -18.55
C TYR A 241 3.35 8.04 -19.10
N GLU A 242 3.64 6.85 -18.62
CA GLU A 242 3.03 5.61 -19.13
C GLU A 242 1.54 5.56 -18.85
N GLU A 243 1.13 5.84 -17.61
CA GLU A 243 -0.27 5.88 -17.24
C GLU A 243 -1.03 6.94 -18.04
N MET A 244 -0.43 8.13 -18.26
CA MET A 244 -1.01 9.16 -19.13
C MET A 244 -1.16 8.68 -20.57
N ILE A 245 -0.13 8.10 -21.18
CA ILE A 245 -0.17 7.57 -22.56
C ILE A 245 -1.28 6.53 -22.69
N VAL A 246 -1.30 5.54 -21.81
CA VAL A 246 -2.31 4.46 -21.82
C VAL A 246 -3.71 5.04 -21.65
N THR A 247 -3.91 5.97 -20.72
CA THR A 247 -5.23 6.57 -20.46
C THR A 247 -5.71 7.42 -21.63
N LEU A 248 -4.83 8.23 -22.24
CA LEU A 248 -5.13 9.03 -23.43
C LEU A 248 -5.52 8.15 -24.62
N PHE A 249 -4.84 7.01 -24.83
CA PHE A 249 -5.27 6.03 -25.84
C PHE A 249 -6.65 5.44 -25.55
N LYS A 250 -6.95 5.09 -24.29
CA LYS A 250 -8.25 4.55 -23.88
C LYS A 250 -9.40 5.52 -24.14
N ILE A 251 -9.17 6.83 -24.01
CA ILE A 251 -10.18 7.87 -24.27
C ILE A 251 -10.09 8.48 -25.67
N ASN A 252 -9.35 7.85 -26.59
CA ASN A 252 -9.18 8.27 -27.99
C ASN A 252 -8.55 9.66 -28.19
N GLN A 253 -7.78 10.17 -27.22
CA GLN A 253 -6.96 11.38 -27.36
C GLN A 253 -5.57 11.03 -27.90
N ILE A 254 -5.56 10.58 -29.14
CA ILE A 254 -4.39 9.96 -29.77
C ILE A 254 -3.22 10.94 -29.93
N GLU A 255 -3.47 12.16 -30.38
CA GLU A 255 -2.40 13.11 -30.67
C GLU A 255 -1.62 13.49 -29.42
N ASP A 256 -2.32 13.71 -28.31
CA ASP A 256 -1.72 13.94 -27.00
C ASP A 256 -0.93 12.70 -26.54
N ALA A 257 -1.48 11.49 -26.71
CA ALA A 257 -0.78 10.25 -26.36
C ALA A 257 0.53 10.08 -27.14
N LEU A 258 0.53 10.37 -28.44
CA LEU A 258 1.73 10.29 -29.29
C LEU A 258 2.76 11.37 -28.93
N ARG A 259 2.32 12.60 -28.58
CA ARG A 259 3.21 13.65 -28.07
C ARG A 259 3.90 13.23 -26.77
N MET A 260 3.14 12.67 -25.84
CA MET A 260 3.66 12.15 -24.57
C MET A 260 4.63 10.98 -24.79
N PHE A 261 4.31 10.07 -25.71
CA PHE A 261 5.18 8.94 -26.07
C PHE A 261 6.49 9.41 -26.72
N ALA A 262 6.45 10.42 -27.59
CA ALA A 262 7.64 11.02 -28.15
C ALA A 262 8.53 11.66 -27.07
N ALA A 263 7.92 12.36 -26.11
CA ALA A 263 8.64 12.94 -24.97
C ALA A 263 9.29 11.85 -24.09
N LEU A 264 8.56 10.77 -23.77
CA LEU A 264 9.09 9.60 -23.05
C LEU A 264 10.31 9.01 -23.77
N ARG A 265 10.25 8.86 -25.09
CA ARG A 265 11.34 8.32 -25.91
C ARG A 265 12.58 9.23 -25.94
N ALA A 266 12.38 10.54 -26.04
CA ALA A 266 13.45 11.53 -26.10
C ALA A 266 14.25 11.60 -24.80
N ARG A 267 13.59 11.38 -23.66
CA ARG A 267 14.22 11.42 -22.33
C ARG A 267 15.09 10.21 -22.01
N ARG A 268 15.11 9.19 -22.88
CA ARG A 268 15.90 7.95 -22.72
C ARG A 268 15.74 7.32 -21.33
N PHE A 269 14.52 7.36 -20.79
CA PHE A 269 14.22 6.62 -19.58
C PHE A 269 14.53 5.15 -19.83
N LEU A 270 15.53 4.64 -19.11
CA LEU A 270 15.94 3.24 -19.17
C LEU A 270 14.86 2.33 -18.55
N ASP A 271 13.98 2.92 -17.72
CA ASP A 271 12.92 2.23 -16.99
C ASP A 271 11.53 2.32 -17.66
N ALA A 272 11.44 2.83 -18.90
CA ALA A 272 10.18 2.79 -19.64
C ALA A 272 9.75 1.32 -19.85
N ARG A 273 8.63 0.93 -19.26
CA ARG A 273 8.01 -0.39 -19.31
C ARG A 273 7.30 -0.62 -20.64
N ALA A 274 7.04 -1.90 -20.95
CA ALA A 274 6.44 -2.25 -22.23
C ALA A 274 4.98 -1.80 -22.39
N ASP A 275 4.26 -1.43 -21.32
CA ASP A 275 2.84 -1.05 -21.37
C ASP A 275 2.57 0.12 -22.34
N SER A 276 3.40 1.16 -22.29
CA SER A 276 3.27 2.34 -23.16
C SER A 276 3.49 1.99 -24.63
N TYR A 277 4.52 1.18 -24.93
CA TYR A 277 4.79 0.67 -26.27
C TYR A 277 3.66 -0.23 -26.77
N ARG A 278 3.18 -1.16 -25.93
CA ARG A 278 2.07 -2.08 -26.26
C ARG A 278 0.82 -1.29 -26.62
N ALA A 279 0.45 -0.27 -25.83
CA ALA A 279 -0.69 0.59 -26.12
C ALA A 279 -0.56 1.30 -27.49
N VAL A 280 0.61 1.88 -27.78
CA VAL A 280 0.89 2.55 -29.05
C VAL A 280 0.83 1.57 -30.23
N ILE A 281 1.45 0.39 -30.11
CA ILE A 281 1.51 -0.63 -31.16
C ILE A 281 0.11 -1.16 -31.47
N GLN A 282 -0.65 -1.54 -30.44
CA GLN A 282 -2.02 -2.01 -30.60
C GLN A 282 -2.90 -0.97 -31.29
N TRP A 283 -2.77 0.31 -30.91
CA TRP A 283 -3.49 1.39 -31.58
C TRP A 283 -3.06 1.53 -33.04
N MET A 284 -1.75 1.60 -33.34
CA MET A 284 -1.24 1.73 -34.72
C MET A 284 -1.65 0.57 -35.62
N CYS A 285 -1.79 -0.65 -35.08
CA CYS A 285 -2.24 -1.82 -35.83
C CYS A 285 -3.74 -1.76 -36.19
N LYS A 286 -4.56 -1.11 -35.35
CA LYS A 286 -5.99 -0.90 -35.62
C LYS A 286 -6.26 0.20 -36.64
N GLN A 287 -5.30 1.10 -36.87
CA GLN A 287 -5.43 2.22 -37.81
C GLN A 287 -4.99 1.83 -39.22
N GLN A 288 -5.81 2.19 -40.22
CA GLN A 288 -5.45 1.97 -41.62
C GLN A 288 -4.12 2.67 -41.97
N GLY A 289 -3.25 1.94 -42.69
CA GLY A 289 -1.98 2.45 -43.17
C GLY A 289 -0.84 2.55 -42.14
N ARG A 290 -1.11 2.49 -40.82
CA ARG A 290 -0.10 2.75 -39.77
C ARG A 290 0.68 1.54 -39.27
N VAL A 291 0.37 0.34 -39.75
CA VAL A 291 1.04 -0.93 -39.36
C VAL A 291 2.57 -0.88 -39.51
N ARG A 292 3.11 -0.23 -40.55
CA ARG A 292 4.59 -0.07 -40.70
C ARG A 292 5.22 0.70 -39.54
N HIS A 293 4.55 1.75 -39.05
CA HIS A 293 5.03 2.52 -37.90
C HIS A 293 4.91 1.69 -36.62
N ALA A 294 3.86 0.86 -36.49
CA ALA A 294 3.72 -0.09 -35.39
C ALA A 294 4.93 -1.04 -35.31
N TYR A 295 5.40 -1.53 -36.46
CA TYR A 295 6.62 -2.34 -36.56
C TYR A 295 7.87 -1.60 -36.14
N MET A 296 8.04 -0.33 -36.52
CA MET A 296 9.20 0.46 -36.09
C MET A 296 9.21 0.69 -34.58
N VAL A 297 8.05 0.95 -33.99
CA VAL A 297 7.89 1.09 -32.54
C VAL A 297 8.15 -0.24 -31.82
N PHE A 298 7.72 -1.37 -32.40
CA PHE A 298 8.00 -2.70 -31.89
C PHE A 298 9.50 -3.07 -31.97
N ASP A 299 10.16 -2.76 -33.09
CA ASP A 299 11.61 -2.98 -33.26
C ASP A 299 12.43 -2.15 -32.25
N GLU A 300 12.03 -0.90 -32.00
CA GLU A 300 12.62 -0.10 -30.92
C GLU A 300 12.40 -0.71 -29.54
N MET A 301 11.20 -1.21 -29.25
CA MET A 301 10.88 -1.88 -27.99
C MET A 301 11.81 -3.09 -27.77
N LEU A 302 12.07 -3.89 -28.81
CA LEU A 302 13.00 -5.01 -28.76
C LEU A 302 14.44 -4.56 -28.54
N LYS A 303 14.90 -3.52 -29.26
CA LYS A 303 16.25 -2.95 -29.10
C LYS A 303 16.52 -2.40 -27.70
N ARG A 304 15.48 -1.97 -27.00
CA ARG A 304 15.56 -1.51 -25.60
C ARG A 304 15.55 -2.65 -24.57
N GLY A 305 15.47 -3.91 -25.00
CA GLY A 305 15.48 -5.06 -24.08
C GLY A 305 14.12 -5.41 -23.47
N LEU A 306 13.03 -4.75 -23.89
CA LEU A 306 11.67 -4.95 -23.37
C LEU A 306 10.96 -6.18 -23.98
N TRP A 307 11.71 -7.11 -24.56
CA TRP A 307 11.18 -8.28 -25.27
C TRP A 307 10.52 -9.31 -24.35
N LEU A 308 10.97 -9.42 -23.09
CA LEU A 308 10.39 -10.32 -22.08
C LEU A 308 8.95 -9.93 -21.67
N GLU A 309 8.54 -8.70 -21.94
CA GLU A 309 7.20 -8.18 -21.65
C GLU A 309 6.29 -8.11 -22.89
N THR A 310 6.70 -8.74 -23.99
CA THR A 310 5.85 -8.89 -25.18
C THR A 310 4.74 -9.89 -24.91
N ASP A 311 3.48 -9.44 -25.00
CA ASP A 311 2.32 -10.32 -24.85
C ASP A 311 1.82 -10.83 -26.21
N ASN A 312 1.16 -11.99 -26.17
CA ASN A 312 0.55 -12.61 -27.36
C ASN A 312 -0.47 -11.66 -28.03
N GLN A 313 -1.06 -10.72 -27.29
CA GLN A 313 -2.00 -9.73 -27.83
C GLN A 313 -1.31 -8.73 -28.75
N THR A 314 -0.11 -8.24 -28.38
CA THR A 314 0.66 -7.31 -29.21
C THR A 314 1.14 -7.98 -30.49
N LEU A 315 1.59 -9.24 -30.41
CA LEU A 315 1.95 -10.04 -31.58
C LEU A 315 0.74 -10.33 -32.47
N ALA A 316 -0.41 -10.71 -31.89
CA ALA A 316 -1.64 -10.94 -32.63
C ALA A 316 -2.14 -9.67 -33.34
N ALA A 317 -2.02 -8.49 -32.70
CA ALA A 317 -2.38 -7.21 -33.32
C ALA A 317 -1.49 -6.88 -34.52
N LEU A 318 -0.18 -7.12 -34.43
CA LEU A 318 0.76 -6.94 -35.54
C LEU A 318 0.44 -7.90 -36.70
N VAL A 319 0.20 -9.18 -36.41
CA VAL A 319 -0.17 -10.19 -37.41
C VAL A 319 -1.50 -9.82 -38.09
N TYR A 320 -2.52 -9.48 -37.32
CA TYR A 320 -3.81 -9.05 -37.85
C TYR A 320 -3.67 -7.82 -38.75
N GLY A 321 -2.93 -6.79 -38.32
CA GLY A 321 -2.67 -5.60 -39.11
C GLY A 321 -1.94 -5.89 -40.44
N LEU A 322 -1.06 -6.89 -40.47
CA LEU A 322 -0.43 -7.35 -41.72
C LEU A 322 -1.38 -8.12 -42.63
N VAL A 323 -2.26 -8.94 -42.07
CA VAL A 323 -3.22 -9.76 -42.83
C VAL A 323 -4.28 -8.87 -43.48
N VAL A 324 -4.83 -7.89 -42.77
CA VAL A 324 -5.82 -6.94 -43.29
C VAL A 324 -5.23 -6.02 -44.39
N ARG A 325 -3.90 -5.89 -44.46
CA ARG A 325 -3.22 -5.17 -45.55
C ARG A 325 -3.18 -5.93 -46.88
N LYS A 326 -3.49 -7.23 -46.89
CA LYS A 326 -3.45 -8.08 -48.09
C LYS A 326 -4.82 -8.30 -48.76
N SER A 327 -5.89 -7.71 -48.24
CA SER A 327 -7.26 -7.74 -48.80
C SER A 327 -7.65 -6.38 -49.37
#